data_AF-A0A954Q0F6-F1
#
_entry.id   AF-A0A954Q0F6-F1
#
_cell.length_a   1.000
_cell.length_b   1.000
_cell.length_c   1.000
_cell.angle_alpha   90.00
_cell.angle_beta   90.00
_cell.angle_gamma   90.00
#
_symmetry.space_group_name_H-M   'P 1'
#
loop_
_entity.id
_entity.type
_entity.pdbx_description
1 polymer ?
#
loop_
_entity_poly.entity_id
_entity_poly.type
_entity_poly.pdbx_seq_one_letter_code
_entity_poly.pdbx_strand_id
1 'polypeptide(L)'
;MTKIVIICVVVLAIAGIALLQFLRAERDSAQSEPGFREFVKDPQLWNEMLDANAGASQLASEAESWGEDQLAEEVERYVFSPKTKRDLWAIGRQLGEMSPKTNDALLNILRDQTNETRLAQLRPGDFLEEAPVMRVCELFDGNMPAEAIELLTPYLSHESDQIRKDCILSVAESGLPEALPAIRRALADEDEYVRSYALMGMKRAIENDKLSDEIRFGVVADLDRLVAQDLNVEDAARLMAQLDPKHAEDFLLSDSVLNTEKRYLHEVLRVVGQFDFEIRREKVKSLVETYAGREMTYPNTYALGESLALLGSFREPDDEQILERYSKHEEDRVSDGAARGLISFHNLKGFEERIWEKEQAGGWESLTKEQQMYVAVFWLDSEVNNGGHSQYFFNSAGDNWQTALDGLKAMGFKERLGIFQGVLDLFGDKKPLTDRGKRQDQLSVVYSKHEEAFDQFDSAYYKASESVEVFSTRFVIQNAD
;
A
#
# COMPACT_ATOMS: atom_id res chain seq x y z
N MET A 1 18.26 -0.95 4.27
CA MET A 1 18.19 0.02 3.15
C MET A 1 17.06 -0.32 2.18
N THR A 2 16.76 -1.59 1.94
CA THR A 2 15.50 -2.14 1.37
C THR A 2 14.23 -1.55 1.98
N LYS A 3 14.27 -1.18 3.27
CA LYS A 3 13.19 -0.50 4.00
C LYS A 3 12.81 0.86 3.41
N ILE A 4 13.75 1.68 2.90
CA ILE A 4 13.44 3.06 2.51
C ILE A 4 12.67 3.11 1.18
N VAL A 5 12.92 2.19 0.26
CA VAL A 5 12.28 2.18 -1.07
C VAL A 5 10.91 1.52 -1.03
N ILE A 6 10.74 0.44 -0.26
CA ILE A 6 9.42 -0.11 0.07
C ILE A 6 8.62 0.94 0.85
N ILE A 7 9.24 1.68 1.78
CA ILE A 7 8.60 2.82 2.44
C ILE A 7 8.26 3.91 1.43
N CYS A 8 9.05 4.27 0.42
CA CYS A 8 8.65 5.28 -0.56
C CYS A 8 7.49 4.82 -1.47
N VAL A 9 7.48 3.57 -1.94
CA VAL A 9 6.41 3.02 -2.78
C VAL A 9 5.13 2.77 -1.97
N VAL A 10 5.27 2.30 -0.73
CA VAL A 10 4.14 2.11 0.21
C VAL A 10 3.67 3.43 0.80
N VAL A 11 4.53 4.42 1.04
CA VAL A 11 4.12 5.78 1.45
C VAL A 11 3.45 6.51 0.30
N LEU A 12 3.86 6.32 -0.96
CA LEU A 12 3.15 6.86 -2.11
C LEU A 12 1.84 6.11 -2.40
N ALA A 13 1.75 4.81 -2.14
CA ALA A 13 0.51 4.03 -2.25
C ALA A 13 -0.44 4.27 -1.07
N ILE A 14 0.05 4.44 0.16
CA ILE A 14 -0.74 4.78 1.35
C ILE A 14 -1.14 6.25 1.32
N ALA A 15 -0.25 7.18 0.93
CA ALA A 15 -0.63 8.56 0.67
C ALA A 15 -1.55 8.65 -0.54
N GLY A 16 -1.37 7.82 -1.58
CA GLY A 16 -2.25 7.73 -2.75
C GLY A 16 -3.62 7.16 -2.40
N ILE A 17 -3.72 6.15 -1.52
CA ILE A 17 -4.98 5.57 -1.03
C ILE A 17 -5.65 6.52 -0.02
N ALA A 18 -4.90 7.15 0.88
CA ALA A 18 -5.43 8.15 1.81
C ALA A 18 -5.89 9.41 1.06
N LEU A 19 -5.16 9.83 0.02
CA LEU A 19 -5.55 10.92 -0.88
C LEU A 19 -6.74 10.47 -1.75
N LEU A 20 -6.78 9.27 -2.33
CA LEU A 20 -7.94 8.75 -3.07
C LEU A 20 -9.20 8.58 -2.21
N GLN A 21 -9.05 8.20 -0.94
CA GLN A 21 -10.14 8.12 0.03
C GLN A 21 -10.60 9.53 0.45
N PHE A 22 -9.67 10.48 0.58
CA PHE A 22 -9.96 11.91 0.76
C PHE A 22 -10.63 12.54 -0.48
N LEU A 23 -10.26 12.10 -1.68
CA LEU A 23 -10.71 12.64 -2.98
C LEU A 23 -12.03 12.04 -3.48
N ARG A 24 -12.46 10.88 -2.99
CA ARG A 24 -13.81 10.32 -3.26
C ARG A 24 -14.88 10.90 -2.34
N ALA A 25 -14.52 11.76 -1.38
CA ALA A 25 -15.36 12.28 -0.31
C ALA A 25 -16.29 13.45 -0.70
N GLU A 26 -16.19 13.99 -1.91
CA GLU A 26 -16.86 15.24 -2.28
C GLU A 26 -18.24 15.04 -2.91
N ARG A 27 -19.20 14.46 -2.17
CA ARG A 27 -20.60 14.54 -2.63
C ARG A 27 -21.58 15.21 -1.70
N ASP A 28 -21.35 15.27 -0.39
CA ASP A 28 -22.33 15.88 0.52
C ASP A 28 -21.68 16.48 1.80
N SER A 29 -21.03 17.65 1.70
CA SER A 29 -21.02 18.59 2.85
C SER A 29 -20.76 20.04 2.41
N ALA A 30 -21.45 20.97 3.05
CA ALA A 30 -21.41 22.39 2.74
C ALA A 30 -20.09 23.02 3.22
N GLN A 31 -19.32 23.58 2.26
CA GLN A 31 -17.90 23.98 2.33
C GLN A 31 -16.92 22.78 2.20
N SER A 32 -16.83 22.22 0.99
CA SER A 32 -15.77 21.27 0.64
C SER A 32 -14.42 21.97 0.54
N GLU A 33 -13.40 21.39 1.17
CA GLU A 33 -12.00 21.68 0.82
C GLU A 33 -11.76 21.28 -0.64
N PRO A 34 -10.83 21.92 -1.37
CA PRO A 34 -10.66 21.66 -2.80
C PRO A 34 -10.20 20.21 -3.05
N GLY A 35 -10.91 19.46 -3.88
CA GLY A 35 -10.45 18.19 -4.43
C GLY A 35 -9.23 18.33 -5.37
N PHE A 36 -8.69 17.19 -5.79
CA PHE A 36 -7.53 17.14 -6.70
C PHE A 36 -7.79 17.86 -8.02
N ARG A 37 -9.02 17.78 -8.52
CA ARG A 37 -9.40 18.46 -9.76
C ARG A 37 -9.36 19.98 -9.58
N GLU A 38 -9.75 20.47 -8.42
CA GLU A 38 -9.61 21.88 -8.03
C GLU A 38 -8.14 22.29 -7.94
N PHE A 39 -7.27 21.46 -7.33
CA PHE A 39 -5.82 21.71 -7.33
C PHE A 39 -5.21 21.75 -8.73
N VAL A 40 -5.70 20.89 -9.64
CA VAL A 40 -5.27 20.91 -11.05
C VAL A 40 -5.75 22.20 -11.74
N LYS A 41 -6.98 22.66 -11.48
CA LYS A 41 -7.56 23.87 -12.07
C LYS A 41 -6.98 25.16 -11.48
N ASP A 42 -6.52 25.13 -10.23
CA ASP A 42 -5.86 26.24 -9.57
C ASP A 42 -4.63 25.77 -8.77
N PRO A 43 -3.45 25.74 -9.41
CA PRO A 43 -2.20 25.35 -8.76
C PRO A 43 -1.79 26.24 -7.57
N GLN A 44 -2.38 27.44 -7.41
CA GLN A 44 -2.09 28.29 -6.25
C GLN A 44 -2.60 27.66 -4.96
N LEU A 45 -3.75 26.97 -5.01
CA LEU A 45 -4.29 26.23 -3.86
C LEU A 45 -3.30 25.20 -3.33
N TRP A 46 -2.54 24.56 -4.22
CA TRP A 46 -1.51 23.60 -3.83
C TRP A 46 -0.34 24.28 -3.12
N ASN A 47 0.10 25.43 -3.61
CA ASN A 47 1.15 26.21 -2.97
C ASN A 47 0.73 26.72 -1.59
N GLU A 48 -0.52 27.19 -1.47
CA GLU A 48 -1.10 27.60 -0.18
C GLU A 48 -1.17 26.43 0.81
N MET A 49 -1.53 25.22 0.34
CA MET A 49 -1.50 24.00 1.16
C MET A 49 -0.08 23.64 1.61
N LEU A 50 0.91 23.75 0.73
CA LEU A 50 2.32 23.51 1.07
C LEU A 50 2.83 24.55 2.08
N ASP A 51 2.48 25.82 1.93
CA ASP A 51 2.83 26.89 2.87
C ASP A 51 2.16 26.66 4.24
N ALA A 52 0.91 26.21 4.26
CA ALA A 52 0.22 25.83 5.49
C ALA A 52 0.91 24.63 6.19
N ASN A 53 1.40 23.64 5.43
CA ASN A 53 2.19 22.54 5.95
C ASN A 53 3.53 23.02 6.56
N ALA A 54 4.22 23.95 5.89
CA ALA A 54 5.46 24.53 6.42
C ALA A 54 5.23 25.31 7.73
N GLY A 55 4.09 26.01 7.85
CA GLY A 55 3.66 26.65 9.09
C GLY A 55 3.39 25.65 10.24
N ALA A 56 2.88 24.45 9.93
CA ALA A 56 2.68 23.41 10.93
C ALA A 56 4.00 22.87 11.51
N SER A 57 5.05 22.71 10.69
CA SER A 57 6.39 22.33 11.17
C SER A 57 7.02 23.41 12.06
N GLN A 58 6.70 24.69 11.82
CA GLN A 58 7.13 25.78 12.69
C GLN A 58 6.42 25.74 14.07
N LEU A 59 5.12 25.43 14.08
CA LEU A 59 4.32 25.24 15.31
C LEU A 59 4.80 24.01 16.11
N ALA A 60 5.23 22.93 15.44
CA ALA A 60 5.84 21.78 16.10
C ALA A 60 7.12 22.14 16.89
N SER A 61 7.95 23.04 16.35
CA SER A 61 9.14 23.55 17.07
C SER A 61 8.78 24.39 18.30
N GLU A 62 7.63 25.07 18.29
CA GLU A 62 7.11 25.79 19.46
C GLU A 62 6.58 24.81 20.53
N ALA A 63 6.02 23.67 20.10
CA ALA A 63 5.56 22.59 20.97
C ALA A 63 6.67 21.99 21.84
N GLU A 64 7.90 21.93 21.33
CA GLU A 64 9.04 21.40 22.09
C GLU A 64 9.32 22.17 23.39
N SER A 65 8.83 23.42 23.47
CA SER A 65 8.98 24.29 24.64
C SER A 65 7.86 24.17 25.68
N TRP A 66 6.82 23.38 25.41
CA TRP A 66 5.69 23.21 26.32
C TRP A 66 6.08 22.52 27.63
N GLY A 67 5.56 23.05 28.74
CA GLY A 67 5.65 22.38 30.05
C GLY A 67 4.65 21.23 30.16
N GLU A 68 4.81 20.37 31.18
CA GLU A 68 3.97 19.19 31.41
C GLU A 68 2.47 19.53 31.50
N ASP A 69 2.09 20.61 32.19
CA ASP A 69 0.70 21.03 32.33
C ASP A 69 0.06 21.44 30.99
N GLN A 70 0.81 22.19 30.17
CA GLN A 70 0.34 22.63 28.85
C GLN A 70 0.21 21.44 27.89
N LEU A 71 1.16 20.50 27.96
CA LEU A 71 1.11 19.27 27.17
C LEU A 71 -0.12 18.43 27.55
N ALA A 72 -0.41 18.29 28.84
CA ALA A 72 -1.58 17.57 29.31
C ALA A 72 -2.89 18.22 28.85
N GLU A 73 -2.99 19.55 28.88
CA GLU A 73 -4.17 20.29 28.40
C GLU A 73 -4.41 20.08 26.89
N GLU A 74 -3.36 20.17 26.07
CA GLU A 74 -3.49 19.98 24.62
C GLU A 74 -3.79 18.51 24.26
N VAL A 75 -3.23 17.55 24.99
CA VAL A 75 -3.60 16.12 24.85
C VAL A 75 -5.07 15.90 25.21
N GLU A 76 -5.56 16.43 26.33
CA GLU A 76 -6.97 16.30 26.71
C GLU A 76 -7.90 16.97 25.68
N ARG A 77 -7.49 18.13 25.15
CA ARG A 77 -8.20 18.84 24.10
C ARG A 77 -8.29 18.01 22.82
N TYR A 78 -7.18 17.39 22.39
CA TYR A 78 -7.16 16.51 21.22
C TYR A 78 -8.11 15.32 21.38
N VAL A 79 -7.99 14.64 22.53
CA VAL A 79 -8.76 13.42 22.80
C VAL A 79 -10.27 13.71 22.89
N PHE A 80 -10.71 14.72 23.66
CA PHE A 80 -12.13 14.89 23.98
C PHE A 80 -12.83 16.07 23.29
N SER A 81 -12.12 17.14 22.94
CA SER A 81 -12.73 18.46 22.68
C SER A 81 -12.13 19.24 21.50
N PRO A 82 -11.96 18.63 20.31
CA PRO A 82 -11.58 19.41 19.14
C PRO A 82 -12.68 20.40 18.75
N LYS A 83 -12.28 21.65 18.47
CA LYS A 83 -13.22 22.69 18.04
C LYS A 83 -13.58 22.58 16.55
N THR A 84 -12.62 22.17 15.72
CA THR A 84 -12.78 22.00 14.26
C THR A 84 -11.92 20.85 13.74
N LYS A 85 -12.19 20.40 12.51
CA LYS A 85 -11.38 19.37 11.82
C LYS A 85 -9.93 19.80 11.60
N ARG A 86 -9.74 21.06 11.20
CA ARG A 86 -8.42 21.67 11.03
C ARG A 86 -7.65 21.72 12.35
N ASP A 87 -8.35 21.97 13.45
CA ASP A 87 -7.74 21.91 14.79
C ASP A 87 -7.31 20.48 15.15
N LEU A 88 -8.10 19.46 14.82
CA LEU A 88 -7.71 18.05 15.03
C LEU A 88 -6.42 17.72 14.30
N TRP A 89 -6.38 17.97 13.01
CA TRP A 89 -5.22 17.60 12.19
C TRP A 89 -3.95 18.36 12.61
N ALA A 90 -4.06 19.66 12.91
CA ALA A 90 -2.92 20.47 13.31
C ALA A 90 -2.37 20.06 14.69
N ILE A 91 -3.25 19.90 15.69
CA ILE A 91 -2.84 19.52 17.05
C ILE A 91 -2.39 18.06 17.08
N GLY A 92 -3.06 17.16 16.37
CA GLY A 92 -2.72 15.73 16.33
C GLY A 92 -1.33 15.49 15.76
N ARG A 93 -0.98 16.13 14.64
CA ARG A 93 0.39 16.05 14.08
C ARG A 93 1.44 16.56 15.06
N GLN A 94 1.19 17.72 15.67
CA GLN A 94 2.10 18.34 16.63
C GLN A 94 2.33 17.45 17.86
N LEU A 95 1.26 16.88 18.43
CA LEU A 95 1.35 15.98 19.57
C LEU A 95 1.96 14.61 19.20
N GLY A 96 1.70 14.10 18.01
CA GLY A 96 2.28 12.85 17.50
C GLY A 96 3.80 12.93 17.41
N GLU A 97 4.34 14.01 16.83
CA GLU A 97 5.79 14.26 16.76
C GLU A 97 6.45 14.38 18.15
N MET A 98 5.67 14.66 19.20
CA MET A 98 6.16 14.73 20.57
C MET A 98 6.18 13.37 21.27
N SER A 99 5.63 12.30 20.69
CA SER A 99 5.73 10.94 21.25
C SER A 99 7.21 10.56 21.47
N PRO A 100 7.61 10.04 22.65
CA PRO A 100 6.77 9.54 23.76
C PRO A 100 6.46 10.56 24.87
N LYS A 101 6.77 11.86 24.72
CA LYS A 101 6.54 12.87 25.79
C LYS A 101 5.06 13.01 26.18
N THR A 102 4.15 12.69 25.25
CA THR A 102 2.69 12.70 25.47
C THR A 102 2.20 11.51 26.32
N ASN A 103 3.01 10.45 26.48
CA ASN A 103 2.56 9.19 27.07
C ASN A 103 2.04 9.32 28.49
N ASP A 104 2.65 10.14 29.35
CA ASP A 104 2.19 10.32 30.72
C ASP A 104 0.80 10.96 30.78
N ALA A 105 0.52 11.94 29.90
CA ALA A 105 -0.80 12.55 29.78
C ALA A 105 -1.84 11.53 29.26
N LEU A 106 -1.48 10.72 28.26
CA LEU A 106 -2.34 9.66 27.72
C LEU A 106 -2.65 8.59 28.78
N LEU A 107 -1.64 8.16 29.56
CA LEU A 107 -1.82 7.22 30.66
C LEU A 107 -2.73 7.80 31.74
N ASN A 108 -2.61 9.07 32.06
CA ASN A 108 -3.51 9.72 33.04
C ASN A 108 -4.96 9.72 32.55
N ILE A 109 -5.21 9.96 31.25
CA ILE A 109 -6.55 9.84 30.66
C ILE A 109 -7.09 8.41 30.78
N LEU A 110 -6.27 7.41 30.45
CA LEU A 110 -6.64 5.99 30.47
C LEU A 110 -6.88 5.44 31.89
N ARG A 111 -6.10 5.90 32.88
CA ARG A 111 -6.22 5.48 34.30
C ARG A 111 -7.50 6.01 34.95
N ASP A 112 -8.00 7.16 34.50
CA ASP A 112 -9.21 7.75 35.05
C ASP A 112 -10.45 6.97 34.60
N GLN A 113 -10.93 6.11 35.50
CA GLN A 113 -12.12 5.27 35.27
C GLN A 113 -13.37 6.08 34.92
N THR A 114 -13.45 7.37 35.28
CA THR A 114 -14.59 8.21 34.90
C THR A 114 -14.63 8.50 33.40
N ASN A 115 -13.51 8.28 32.69
CA ASN A 115 -13.41 8.45 31.26
C ASN A 115 -13.78 7.20 30.46
N GLU A 116 -13.94 6.02 31.06
CA GLU A 116 -14.15 4.76 30.33
C GLU A 116 -15.31 4.85 29.32
N THR A 117 -16.49 5.31 29.77
CA THR A 117 -17.65 5.50 28.87
C THR A 117 -17.42 6.61 27.85
N ARG A 118 -16.69 7.67 28.21
CA ARG A 118 -16.39 8.79 27.30
C ARG A 118 -15.42 8.38 26.20
N LEU A 119 -14.44 7.55 26.54
CA LEU A 119 -13.40 7.03 25.65
C LEU A 119 -13.96 6.07 24.61
N ALA A 120 -14.95 5.25 24.99
CA ALA A 120 -15.66 4.34 24.09
C ALA A 120 -16.81 5.01 23.31
N GLN A 121 -17.12 6.28 23.57
CA GLN A 121 -18.28 6.93 22.95
C GLN A 121 -18.00 7.24 21.48
N LEU A 122 -18.60 6.43 20.59
CA LEU A 122 -18.58 6.67 19.16
C LEU A 122 -19.29 7.97 18.80
N ARG A 123 -18.67 8.72 17.90
CA ARG A 123 -19.20 9.94 17.30
C ARG A 123 -19.11 9.79 15.79
N PRO A 124 -20.01 10.41 15.02
CA PRO A 124 -19.87 10.46 13.57
C PRO A 124 -18.52 11.12 13.22
N GLY A 125 -17.64 10.35 12.59
CA GLY A 125 -16.44 10.86 11.92
C GLY A 125 -16.72 11.10 10.44
N ASP A 126 -15.69 11.50 9.69
CA ASP A 126 -15.84 11.89 8.27
C ASP A 126 -16.18 10.71 7.35
N PHE A 127 -15.82 9.50 7.74
CA PHE A 127 -16.02 8.27 6.95
C PHE A 127 -16.50 7.11 7.81
N LEU A 128 -15.90 6.98 9.00
CA LEU A 128 -16.17 5.94 9.98
C LEU A 128 -16.46 6.60 11.32
N GLU A 129 -17.19 5.90 12.18
CA GLU A 129 -17.40 6.34 13.55
C GLU A 129 -16.06 6.40 14.29
N GLU A 130 -15.86 7.46 15.06
CA GLU A 130 -14.63 7.69 15.80
C GLU A 130 -14.92 7.79 17.30
N ALA A 131 -14.07 7.19 18.12
CA ALA A 131 -14.14 7.28 19.56
C ALA A 131 -12.85 7.91 20.12
N PRO A 132 -12.90 8.67 21.23
CA PRO A 132 -11.70 9.28 21.80
C PRO A 132 -10.56 8.30 22.13
N VAL A 133 -10.86 7.02 22.41
CA VAL A 133 -9.82 5.99 22.58
C VAL A 133 -8.97 5.76 21.32
N MET A 134 -9.54 5.92 20.13
CA MET A 134 -8.80 5.78 18.86
C MET A 134 -7.73 6.87 18.73
N ARG A 135 -8.03 8.10 19.15
CA ARG A 135 -7.09 9.22 19.22
C ARG A 135 -5.97 9.00 20.23
N VAL A 136 -6.29 8.35 21.35
CA VAL A 136 -5.27 7.92 22.32
C VAL A 136 -4.32 6.91 21.67
N CYS A 137 -4.85 5.92 20.95
CA CYS A 137 -4.05 4.93 20.21
C CYS A 137 -3.15 5.56 19.14
N GLU A 138 -3.65 6.57 18.42
CA GLU A 138 -2.89 7.34 17.42
C GLU A 138 -1.71 8.09 18.05
N LEU A 139 -1.93 8.81 19.16
CA LEU A 139 -0.89 9.62 19.78
C LEU A 139 0.25 8.83 20.42
N PHE A 140 0.09 7.52 20.64
CA PHE A 140 1.23 6.70 21.05
C PHE A 140 2.30 6.61 19.97
N ASP A 141 1.94 6.70 18.69
CA ASP A 141 2.85 6.73 17.53
C ASP A 141 3.99 5.70 17.62
N GLY A 142 3.62 4.44 17.88
CA GLY A 142 4.56 3.31 18.01
C GLY A 142 5.43 3.31 19.28
N ASN A 143 5.23 4.25 20.22
CA ASN A 143 5.95 4.33 21.50
C ASN A 143 5.05 4.06 22.71
N MET A 144 4.04 3.18 22.56
CA MET A 144 3.13 2.80 23.62
C MET A 144 3.88 2.17 24.82
N PRO A 145 3.64 2.63 26.07
CA PRO A 145 4.20 2.00 27.27
C PRO A 145 3.43 0.72 27.65
N ALA A 146 4.10 -0.23 28.30
CA ALA A 146 3.52 -1.53 28.68
C ALA A 146 2.20 -1.40 29.49
N GLU A 147 2.11 -0.42 30.39
CA GLU A 147 0.91 -0.16 31.18
C GLU A 147 -0.33 0.18 30.32
N ALA A 148 -0.13 0.87 29.19
CA ALA A 148 -1.23 1.22 28.31
C ALA A 148 -1.90 -0.02 27.68
N ILE A 149 -1.16 -1.13 27.49
CA ILE A 149 -1.70 -2.38 26.95
C ILE A 149 -2.79 -2.94 27.87
N GLU A 150 -2.53 -2.97 29.17
CA GLU A 150 -3.52 -3.42 30.15
C GLU A 150 -4.75 -2.50 30.16
N LEU A 151 -4.53 -1.18 30.10
CA LEU A 151 -5.59 -0.17 30.10
C LEU A 151 -6.45 -0.18 28.82
N LEU A 152 -5.87 -0.58 27.68
CA LEU A 152 -6.58 -0.69 26.40
C LEU A 152 -7.31 -2.04 26.21
N THR A 153 -6.96 -3.06 27.01
CA THR A 153 -7.54 -4.41 26.89
C THR A 153 -9.08 -4.45 26.94
N PRO A 154 -9.79 -3.66 27.78
CA PRO A 154 -11.25 -3.64 27.78
C PRO A 154 -11.86 -3.27 26.42
N TYR A 155 -11.23 -2.35 25.67
CA TYR A 155 -11.71 -1.87 24.37
C TYR A 155 -11.56 -2.90 23.26
N LEU A 156 -10.69 -3.90 23.41
CA LEU A 156 -10.57 -5.05 22.50
C LEU A 156 -11.77 -6.02 22.56
N SER A 157 -12.73 -5.76 23.45
CA SER A 157 -14.00 -6.51 23.54
C SER A 157 -15.21 -5.66 23.18
N HIS A 158 -14.99 -4.43 22.68
CA HIS A 158 -16.05 -3.50 22.36
C HIS A 158 -16.88 -3.99 21.17
N GLU A 159 -18.17 -3.64 21.13
CA GLU A 159 -19.09 -4.08 20.05
C GLU A 159 -18.65 -3.57 18.67
N SER A 160 -18.14 -2.35 18.61
CA SER A 160 -17.60 -1.73 17.39
C SER A 160 -16.25 -2.33 17.01
N ASP A 161 -16.18 -2.89 15.79
CA ASP A 161 -14.93 -3.35 15.20
C ASP A 161 -13.94 -2.19 15.02
N GLN A 162 -14.40 -0.95 14.82
CA GLN A 162 -13.52 0.21 14.65
C GLN A 162 -12.66 0.47 15.88
N ILE A 163 -13.27 0.46 17.07
CA ILE A 163 -12.53 0.58 18.33
C ILE A 163 -11.56 -0.59 18.49
N ARG A 164 -12.01 -1.83 18.20
CA ARG A 164 -11.15 -3.02 18.33
C ARG A 164 -9.93 -2.93 17.41
N LYS A 165 -10.12 -2.53 16.14
CA LYS A 165 -9.06 -2.38 15.11
C LYS A 165 -7.98 -1.40 15.52
N ASP A 166 -8.35 -0.19 15.91
CA ASP A 166 -7.34 0.85 16.21
C ASP A 166 -6.62 0.56 17.53
N CYS A 167 -7.34 0.01 18.51
CA CYS A 167 -6.71 -0.47 19.75
C CYS A 167 -5.71 -1.58 19.46
N ILE A 168 -6.08 -2.60 18.68
CA ILE A 168 -5.17 -3.72 18.43
C ILE A 168 -3.98 -3.31 17.56
N LEU A 169 -4.15 -2.44 16.58
CA LEU A 169 -3.04 -1.96 15.75
C LEU A 169 -1.95 -1.35 16.63
N SER A 170 -2.32 -0.42 17.51
CA SER A 170 -1.40 0.27 18.40
C SER A 170 -0.78 -0.68 19.45
N VAL A 171 -1.59 -1.60 20.02
CA VAL A 171 -1.10 -2.62 20.97
C VAL A 171 -0.11 -3.59 20.30
N ALA A 172 -0.40 -4.09 19.10
CA ALA A 172 0.47 -5.02 18.38
C ALA A 172 1.75 -4.33 17.86
N GLU A 173 1.64 -3.07 17.43
CA GLU A 173 2.77 -2.24 16.99
C GLU A 173 3.77 -1.93 18.11
N SER A 174 3.34 -1.95 19.38
CA SER A 174 4.24 -1.80 20.53
C SER A 174 5.35 -2.85 20.55
N GLY A 175 5.08 -4.06 20.05
CA GLY A 175 6.00 -5.20 20.07
C GLY A 175 6.32 -5.76 21.45
N LEU A 176 5.67 -5.27 22.52
CA LEU A 176 5.97 -5.64 23.91
C LEU A 176 5.35 -6.99 24.29
N PRO A 177 6.02 -7.81 25.13
CA PRO A 177 5.53 -9.15 25.48
C PRO A 177 4.12 -9.15 26.10
N GLU A 178 3.75 -8.08 26.81
CA GLU A 178 2.42 -7.88 27.40
C GLU A 178 1.30 -7.82 26.35
N ALA A 179 1.61 -7.51 25.09
CA ALA A 179 0.63 -7.46 24.00
C ALA A 179 0.17 -8.85 23.54
N LEU A 180 0.91 -9.93 23.85
CA LEU A 180 0.62 -11.27 23.31
C LEU A 180 -0.83 -11.75 23.57
N PRO A 181 -1.43 -11.61 24.77
CA PRO A 181 -2.81 -12.01 25.00
C PRO A 181 -3.82 -11.22 24.15
N ALA A 182 -3.59 -9.92 23.98
CA ALA A 182 -4.41 -9.03 23.15
C ALA A 182 -4.32 -9.43 21.67
N ILE A 183 -3.10 -9.69 21.18
CA ILE A 183 -2.85 -10.16 19.81
C ILE A 183 -3.58 -11.47 19.55
N ARG A 184 -3.42 -12.47 20.43
CA ARG A 184 -4.12 -13.77 20.27
C ARG A 184 -5.63 -13.63 20.22
N ARG A 185 -6.18 -12.74 21.06
CA ARG A 185 -7.62 -12.44 21.05
C ARG A 185 -8.05 -11.87 19.70
N ALA A 186 -7.32 -10.87 19.21
CA ALA A 186 -7.66 -10.20 17.95
C ALA A 186 -7.47 -11.10 16.73
N LEU A 187 -6.46 -11.99 16.71
CA LEU A 187 -6.31 -13.00 15.65
C LEU A 187 -7.46 -14.02 15.64
N ALA A 188 -8.18 -14.17 16.75
CA ALA A 188 -9.37 -15.00 16.86
C ALA A 188 -10.69 -14.20 16.72
N ASP A 189 -10.63 -12.91 16.41
CA ASP A 189 -11.82 -12.06 16.25
C ASP A 189 -12.64 -12.52 15.03
N GLU A 190 -13.96 -12.33 15.11
CA GLU A 190 -14.87 -12.66 14.01
C GLU A 190 -14.69 -11.71 12.82
N ASP A 191 -14.33 -10.45 13.09
CA ASP A 191 -14.13 -9.43 12.07
C ASP A 191 -12.76 -9.56 11.39
N GLU A 192 -12.77 -9.59 10.05
CA GLU A 192 -11.56 -9.75 9.24
C GLU A 192 -10.58 -8.59 9.35
N TYR A 193 -11.10 -7.37 9.52
CA TYR A 193 -10.27 -6.18 9.64
C TYR A 193 -9.61 -6.10 11.01
N VAL A 194 -10.26 -6.54 12.09
CA VAL A 194 -9.61 -6.66 13.41
C VAL A 194 -8.41 -7.61 13.33
N ARG A 195 -8.57 -8.77 12.67
CA ARG A 195 -7.46 -9.71 12.43
C ARG A 195 -6.36 -9.06 11.59
N SER A 196 -6.72 -8.39 10.49
CA SER A 196 -5.77 -7.70 9.61
C SER A 196 -4.97 -6.61 10.35
N TYR A 197 -5.61 -5.82 11.23
CA TYR A 197 -4.94 -4.77 11.99
C TYR A 197 -3.98 -5.34 13.04
N ALA A 198 -4.30 -6.50 13.64
CA ALA A 198 -3.37 -7.22 14.50
C ALA A 198 -2.13 -7.68 13.74
N LEU A 199 -2.31 -8.27 12.55
CA LEU A 199 -1.23 -8.69 11.66
C LEU A 199 -0.39 -7.49 11.19
N MET A 200 -1.04 -6.38 10.85
CA MET A 200 -0.40 -5.13 10.44
C MET A 200 0.45 -4.52 11.57
N GLY A 201 -0.08 -4.46 12.80
CA GLY A 201 0.67 -3.95 13.95
C GLY A 201 1.91 -4.79 14.23
N MET A 202 1.79 -6.13 14.20
CA MET A 202 2.96 -7.01 14.33
C MET A 202 3.98 -6.80 13.21
N LYS A 203 3.54 -6.63 11.96
CA LYS A 203 4.42 -6.30 10.84
C LYS A 203 5.18 -4.99 11.10
N ARG A 204 4.51 -3.94 11.56
CA ARG A 204 5.16 -2.67 11.92
C ARG A 204 6.17 -2.83 13.06
N ALA A 205 5.86 -3.65 14.06
CA ALA A 205 6.79 -3.96 15.14
C ALA A 205 8.06 -4.68 14.61
N ILE A 206 7.93 -5.60 13.65
CA ILE A 206 9.08 -6.25 12.97
C ILE A 206 9.88 -5.23 12.17
N GLU A 207 9.21 -4.39 11.39
CA GLU A 207 9.85 -3.36 10.57
C GLU A 207 10.61 -2.33 11.43
N ASN A 208 10.19 -2.12 12.67
CA ASN A 208 10.85 -1.26 13.64
C ASN A 208 11.81 -1.99 14.59
N ASP A 209 12.03 -3.30 14.42
CA ASP A 209 12.90 -4.12 15.29
C ASP A 209 12.49 -4.11 16.78
N LYS A 210 11.17 -4.04 17.03
CA LYS A 210 10.56 -3.95 18.37
C LYS A 210 9.88 -5.24 18.85
N LEU A 211 9.61 -6.20 17.96
CA LEU A 211 8.80 -7.37 18.28
C LEU A 211 9.55 -8.33 19.24
N SER A 212 8.98 -8.57 20.42
CA SER A 212 9.56 -9.47 21.43
C SER A 212 9.55 -10.94 21.00
N ASP A 213 10.46 -11.73 21.59
CA ASP A 213 10.53 -13.17 21.37
C ASP A 213 9.26 -13.89 21.85
N GLU A 214 8.64 -13.42 22.93
CA GLU A 214 7.38 -13.95 23.44
C GLU A 214 6.26 -13.84 22.40
N ILE A 215 6.16 -12.71 21.69
CA ILE A 215 5.19 -12.60 20.60
C ILE A 215 5.61 -13.50 19.43
N ARG A 216 6.87 -13.41 18.99
CA ARG A 216 7.42 -14.17 17.85
C ARG A 216 7.09 -15.65 17.96
N PHE A 217 7.33 -16.28 19.11
CA PHE A 217 7.04 -17.70 19.33
C PHE A 217 5.59 -17.95 19.75
N GLY A 218 4.95 -16.97 20.41
CA GLY A 218 3.60 -17.09 20.95
C GLY A 218 2.50 -17.17 19.88
N VAL A 219 2.68 -16.53 18.73
CA VAL A 219 1.61 -16.43 17.71
C VAL A 219 1.64 -17.52 16.64
N VAL A 220 2.67 -18.36 16.59
CA VAL A 220 2.87 -19.35 15.51
C VAL A 220 1.63 -20.22 15.27
N ALA A 221 1.08 -20.82 16.34
CA ALA A 221 -0.11 -21.67 16.24
C ALA A 221 -1.39 -20.90 15.85
N ASP A 222 -1.44 -19.59 16.10
CA ASP A 222 -2.55 -18.74 15.69
C ASP A 222 -2.45 -18.41 14.19
N LEU A 223 -1.25 -18.15 13.68
CA LEU A 223 -1.00 -17.96 12.24
C LEU A 223 -1.27 -19.24 11.44
N ASP A 224 -0.85 -20.40 11.95
CA ASP A 224 -1.17 -21.71 11.35
C ASP A 224 -2.69 -21.89 11.22
N ARG A 225 -3.44 -21.51 12.26
CA ARG A 225 -4.90 -21.62 12.29
C ARG A 225 -5.55 -20.73 11.25
N LEU A 226 -5.09 -19.48 11.11
CA LEU A 226 -5.62 -18.54 10.12
C LEU A 226 -5.46 -19.08 8.70
N VAL A 227 -4.26 -19.51 8.32
CA VAL A 227 -3.99 -20.11 7.01
C VAL A 227 -4.76 -21.42 6.82
N ALA A 228 -4.84 -22.27 7.86
CA ALA A 228 -5.58 -23.52 7.80
C ALA A 228 -7.08 -23.31 7.54
N GLN A 229 -7.66 -22.24 8.11
CA GLN A 229 -9.07 -21.89 8.04
C GLN A 229 -9.43 -20.91 6.93
N ASP A 230 -8.50 -20.59 6.03
CA ASP A 230 -8.73 -19.67 4.90
C ASP A 230 -9.11 -18.25 5.37
N LEU A 231 -8.50 -17.77 6.47
CA LEU A 231 -8.70 -16.44 7.06
C LEU A 231 -7.42 -15.60 6.93
N ASN A 232 -7.50 -14.40 6.34
CA ASN A 232 -6.37 -13.47 6.19
C ASN A 232 -5.07 -14.16 5.70
N VAL A 233 -5.21 -15.05 4.71
CA VAL A 233 -4.20 -16.08 4.38
C VAL A 233 -2.88 -15.45 3.97
N GLU A 234 -2.90 -14.48 3.06
CA GLU A 234 -1.67 -13.80 2.62
C GLU A 234 -0.92 -13.14 3.79
N ASP A 235 -1.61 -12.32 4.59
CA ASP A 235 -1.00 -11.58 5.70
C ASP A 235 -0.43 -12.54 6.76
N ALA A 236 -1.17 -13.59 7.12
CA ALA A 236 -0.74 -14.58 8.09
C ALA A 236 0.46 -15.39 7.59
N ALA A 237 0.43 -15.85 6.33
CA ALA A 237 1.52 -16.63 5.73
C ALA A 237 2.80 -15.77 5.58
N ARG A 238 2.66 -14.51 5.18
CA ARG A 238 3.76 -13.55 5.06
C ARG A 238 4.40 -13.25 6.42
N LEU A 239 3.58 -13.02 7.44
CA LEU A 239 4.07 -12.78 8.79
C LEU A 239 4.78 -14.02 9.34
N MET A 240 4.20 -15.21 9.15
CA MET A 240 4.83 -16.48 9.52
C MET A 240 6.22 -16.64 8.89
N ALA A 241 6.35 -16.34 7.59
CA ALA A 241 7.62 -16.39 6.87
C ALA A 241 8.66 -15.38 7.38
N GLN A 242 8.23 -14.22 7.90
CA GLN A 242 9.13 -13.24 8.53
C GLN A 242 9.56 -13.66 9.96
N LEU A 243 8.68 -14.34 10.69
CA LEU A 243 8.93 -14.76 12.07
C LEU A 243 9.83 -15.99 12.15
N ASP A 244 9.51 -17.02 11.36
CA ASP A 244 10.21 -18.29 11.27
C ASP A 244 10.10 -18.84 9.83
N PRO A 245 11.08 -18.52 8.96
CA PRO A 245 11.07 -18.98 7.57
C PRO A 245 11.03 -20.51 7.43
N LYS A 246 11.62 -21.26 8.37
CA LYS A 246 11.70 -22.72 8.27
C LYS A 246 10.35 -23.36 8.60
N HIS A 247 9.70 -22.91 9.67
CA HIS A 247 8.34 -23.33 9.99
C HIS A 247 7.38 -22.95 8.87
N ALA A 248 7.48 -21.73 8.34
CA ALA A 248 6.64 -21.26 7.25
C ALA A 248 6.77 -22.14 5.99
N GLU A 249 7.99 -22.46 5.59
CA GLU A 249 8.24 -23.36 4.45
C GLU A 249 7.60 -24.73 4.68
N ASP A 250 7.88 -25.36 5.82
CA ASP A 250 7.38 -26.71 6.14
C ASP A 250 5.84 -26.74 6.19
N PHE A 251 5.22 -25.71 6.78
CA PHE A 251 3.76 -25.63 6.93
C PHE A 251 3.05 -25.26 5.62
N LEU A 252 3.50 -24.21 4.92
CA LEU A 252 2.84 -23.73 3.69
C LEU A 252 2.98 -24.72 2.53
N LEU A 253 4.05 -25.53 2.51
CA LEU A 253 4.26 -26.58 1.51
C LEU A 253 3.64 -27.93 1.89
N SER A 254 2.98 -28.03 3.05
CA SER A 254 2.31 -29.26 3.47
C SER A 254 1.10 -29.61 2.58
N ASP A 255 0.76 -30.89 2.49
CA ASP A 255 -0.38 -31.35 1.67
C ASP A 255 -1.74 -30.79 2.15
N SER A 256 -1.87 -30.42 3.42
CA SER A 256 -3.09 -29.81 3.95
C SER A 256 -3.27 -28.36 3.49
N VAL A 257 -2.17 -27.63 3.25
CA VAL A 257 -2.18 -26.26 2.74
C VAL A 257 -2.15 -26.23 1.21
N LEU A 258 -1.30 -27.02 0.55
CA LEU A 258 -1.21 -27.13 -0.92
C LEU A 258 -2.34 -27.98 -1.53
N ASN A 259 -3.57 -27.63 -1.20
CA ASN A 259 -4.80 -28.29 -1.61
C ASN A 259 -5.59 -27.42 -2.59
N THR A 260 -5.87 -27.93 -3.78
CA THR A 260 -6.58 -27.20 -4.86
C THR A 260 -8.05 -26.93 -4.58
N GLU A 261 -8.60 -27.49 -3.51
CA GLU A 261 -9.95 -27.18 -3.04
C GLU A 261 -10.00 -25.94 -2.13
N LYS A 262 -8.84 -25.43 -1.69
CA LYS A 262 -8.78 -24.19 -0.90
C LYS A 262 -8.99 -22.96 -1.76
N ARG A 263 -9.81 -22.03 -1.28
CA ARG A 263 -10.18 -20.81 -2.02
C ARG A 263 -8.98 -19.87 -2.19
N TYR A 264 -8.16 -19.75 -1.15
CA TYR A 264 -7.04 -18.81 -1.11
C TYR A 264 -5.67 -19.46 -1.32
N LEU A 265 -5.61 -20.65 -1.94
CA LEU A 265 -4.32 -21.29 -2.25
C LEU A 265 -3.41 -20.37 -3.08
N HIS A 266 -3.97 -19.55 -3.96
CA HIS A 266 -3.19 -18.59 -4.75
C HIS A 266 -2.41 -17.58 -3.87
N GLU A 267 -2.95 -17.16 -2.73
CA GLU A 267 -2.24 -16.28 -1.78
C GLU A 267 -1.04 -17.00 -1.15
N VAL A 268 -1.20 -18.29 -0.79
CA VAL A 268 -0.08 -19.11 -0.30
C VAL A 268 1.00 -19.25 -1.37
N LEU A 269 0.64 -19.56 -2.62
CA LEU A 269 1.59 -19.70 -3.73
C LEU A 269 2.38 -18.40 -3.98
N ARG A 270 1.72 -17.25 -3.86
CA ARG A 270 2.39 -15.94 -3.92
C ARG A 270 3.44 -15.78 -2.84
N VAL A 271 3.10 -16.12 -1.59
CA VAL A 271 4.05 -16.06 -0.46
C VAL A 271 5.22 -17.04 -0.67
N VAL A 272 4.95 -18.27 -1.12
CA VAL A 272 5.98 -19.25 -1.48
C VAL A 272 6.98 -18.67 -2.49
N GLY A 273 6.50 -18.01 -3.54
CA GLY A 273 7.36 -17.40 -4.56
C GLY A 273 8.09 -16.15 -4.09
N GLN A 274 7.49 -15.39 -3.18
CA GLN A 274 8.11 -14.20 -2.63
C GLN A 274 9.28 -14.53 -1.70
N PHE A 275 9.14 -15.56 -0.86
CA PHE A 275 10.18 -15.99 0.08
C PHE A 275 11.10 -17.08 -0.48
N ASP A 276 10.95 -17.42 -1.76
CA ASP A 276 11.76 -18.41 -2.47
C ASP A 276 11.78 -19.80 -1.77
N PHE A 277 10.64 -20.22 -1.22
CA PHE A 277 10.49 -21.53 -0.58
C PHE A 277 10.59 -22.67 -1.60
N GLU A 278 11.23 -23.78 -1.21
CA GLU A 278 11.59 -24.88 -2.12
C GLU A 278 10.40 -25.80 -2.44
N ILE A 279 9.50 -25.33 -3.31
CA ILE A 279 8.41 -26.14 -3.85
C ILE A 279 8.91 -27.08 -4.98
N ARG A 280 8.47 -28.34 -4.97
CA ARG A 280 8.84 -29.31 -6.01
C ARG A 280 8.23 -28.93 -7.37
N ARG A 281 9.05 -28.92 -8.44
CA ARG A 281 8.61 -28.64 -9.82
C ARG A 281 7.39 -29.44 -10.25
N GLU A 282 7.38 -30.75 -10.00
CA GLU A 282 6.24 -31.61 -10.37
C GLU A 282 4.92 -31.21 -9.69
N LYS A 283 4.99 -30.67 -8.47
CA LYS A 283 3.80 -30.14 -7.79
C LYS A 283 3.32 -28.87 -8.49
N VAL A 284 4.22 -27.94 -8.83
CA VAL A 284 3.86 -26.72 -9.57
C VAL A 284 3.26 -27.04 -10.93
N LYS A 285 3.83 -27.98 -11.68
CA LYS A 285 3.26 -28.45 -12.96
C LYS A 285 1.87 -29.02 -12.80
N SER A 286 1.66 -29.87 -11.79
CA SER A 286 0.33 -30.42 -11.47
C SER A 286 -0.69 -29.32 -11.12
N LEU A 287 -0.28 -28.26 -10.42
CA LEU A 287 -1.14 -27.10 -10.16
C LEU A 287 -1.50 -26.36 -11.44
N VAL A 288 -0.52 -26.08 -12.32
CA VAL A 288 -0.75 -25.45 -13.63
C VAL A 288 -1.75 -26.27 -14.46
N GLU A 289 -1.54 -27.58 -14.58
CA GLU A 289 -2.45 -28.48 -15.31
C GLU A 289 -3.85 -28.48 -14.71
N THR A 290 -3.96 -28.54 -13.38
CA THR A 290 -5.25 -28.57 -12.68
C THR A 290 -6.04 -27.29 -12.91
N TYR A 291 -5.43 -26.12 -12.72
CA TYR A 291 -6.14 -24.85 -12.84
C TYR A 291 -6.42 -24.48 -14.30
N ALA A 292 -5.55 -24.84 -15.24
CA ALA A 292 -5.81 -24.68 -16.67
C ALA A 292 -7.04 -25.48 -17.15
N GLY A 293 -7.37 -26.58 -16.46
CA GLY A 293 -8.58 -27.38 -16.74
C GLY A 293 -9.85 -26.88 -16.07
N ARG A 294 -9.79 -25.83 -15.23
CA ARG A 294 -10.95 -25.26 -14.54
C ARG A 294 -11.53 -24.07 -15.30
N GLU A 295 -12.72 -23.64 -14.88
CA GLU A 295 -13.31 -22.40 -15.38
C GLU A 295 -12.42 -21.20 -15.02
N MET A 296 -12.18 -20.33 -16.01
CA MET A 296 -11.32 -19.15 -15.90
C MET A 296 -12.02 -18.00 -15.17
N THR A 297 -12.38 -18.24 -13.92
CA THR A 297 -12.94 -17.25 -13.00
C THR A 297 -12.17 -17.26 -11.68
N TYR A 298 -12.37 -16.23 -10.85
CA TYR A 298 -11.85 -16.24 -9.49
C TYR A 298 -12.38 -17.47 -8.71
N PRO A 299 -11.55 -18.20 -7.93
CA PRO A 299 -10.13 -17.93 -7.66
C PRO A 299 -9.14 -18.63 -8.61
N ASN A 300 -9.61 -19.40 -9.60
CA ASN A 300 -8.77 -20.23 -10.46
C ASN A 300 -7.81 -19.41 -11.34
N THR A 301 -8.23 -18.25 -11.84
CA THR A 301 -7.36 -17.36 -12.64
C THR A 301 -6.14 -16.90 -11.86
N TYR A 302 -6.33 -16.55 -10.58
CA TYR A 302 -5.25 -16.19 -9.68
C TYR A 302 -4.35 -17.39 -9.37
N ALA A 303 -4.94 -18.55 -9.06
CA ALA A 303 -4.17 -19.74 -8.73
C ALA A 303 -3.32 -20.24 -9.91
N LEU A 304 -3.85 -20.19 -11.13
CA LEU A 304 -3.08 -20.47 -12.35
C LEU A 304 -1.96 -19.44 -12.53
N GLY A 305 -2.25 -18.15 -12.38
CA GLY A 305 -1.25 -17.07 -12.49
C GLY A 305 -0.09 -17.24 -11.53
N GLU A 306 -0.35 -17.47 -10.24
CA GLU A 306 0.72 -17.68 -9.24
C GLU A 306 1.46 -19.01 -9.46
N SER A 307 0.79 -20.05 -9.95
CA SER A 307 1.45 -21.31 -10.33
C SER A 307 2.42 -21.12 -11.51
N LEU A 308 2.04 -20.31 -12.49
CA LEU A 308 2.89 -19.95 -13.63
C LEU A 308 4.09 -19.09 -13.18
N ALA A 309 3.86 -18.13 -12.27
CA ALA A 309 4.95 -17.33 -11.72
C ALA A 309 6.00 -18.20 -11.01
N LEU A 310 5.54 -19.18 -10.22
CA LEU A 310 6.41 -20.17 -9.57
C LEU A 310 7.13 -21.07 -10.58
N LEU A 311 6.48 -21.46 -11.68
CA LEU A 311 7.09 -22.36 -12.67
C LEU A 311 8.37 -21.77 -13.29
N GLY A 312 8.44 -20.44 -13.41
CA GLY A 312 9.62 -19.75 -13.92
C GLY A 312 10.91 -19.98 -13.11
N SER A 313 10.80 -20.25 -11.81
CA SER A 313 11.98 -20.39 -10.94
C SER A 313 12.82 -21.64 -11.24
N PHE A 314 12.22 -22.66 -11.88
CA PHE A 314 12.93 -23.91 -12.21
C PHE A 314 13.83 -23.80 -13.45
N ARG A 315 13.57 -22.84 -14.33
CA ARG A 315 14.40 -22.53 -15.50
C ARG A 315 14.61 -23.70 -16.47
N GLU A 316 13.61 -24.57 -16.61
CA GLU A 316 13.64 -25.68 -17.57
C GLU A 316 13.10 -25.24 -18.95
N PRO A 317 13.70 -25.65 -20.09
CA PRO A 317 13.30 -25.19 -21.43
C PRO A 317 11.82 -25.44 -21.80
N ASP A 318 11.21 -26.50 -21.26
CA ASP A 318 9.79 -26.78 -21.48
C ASP A 318 8.88 -25.79 -20.72
N ASP A 319 9.36 -25.22 -19.61
CA ASP A 319 8.62 -24.25 -18.80
C ASP A 319 8.55 -22.90 -19.50
N GLU A 320 9.62 -22.46 -20.15
CA GLU A 320 9.65 -21.23 -20.97
C GLU A 320 8.55 -21.24 -22.03
N GLN A 321 8.41 -22.33 -22.78
CA GLN A 321 7.38 -22.47 -23.81
C GLN A 321 5.96 -22.39 -23.23
N ILE A 322 5.74 -22.94 -22.03
CA ILE A 322 4.47 -22.85 -21.32
C ILE A 322 4.19 -21.39 -20.94
N LEU A 323 5.18 -20.71 -20.37
CA LEU A 323 5.07 -19.31 -19.94
C LEU A 323 4.85 -18.36 -21.12
N GLU A 324 5.60 -18.51 -22.22
CA GLU A 324 5.41 -17.72 -23.43
C GLU A 324 3.98 -17.87 -23.99
N ARG A 325 3.44 -19.10 -23.98
CA ARG A 325 2.06 -19.37 -24.41
C ARG A 325 1.06 -18.67 -23.50
N TYR A 326 1.19 -18.80 -22.18
CA TYR A 326 0.26 -18.18 -21.23
C TYR A 326 0.41 -16.67 -21.12
N SER A 327 1.56 -16.09 -21.47
CA SER A 327 1.75 -14.63 -21.57
C SER A 327 0.86 -13.96 -22.63
N LYS A 328 0.14 -14.75 -23.44
CA LYS A 328 -0.80 -14.31 -24.47
C LYS A 328 -2.24 -14.69 -24.15
N HIS A 329 -2.50 -15.17 -22.93
CA HIS A 329 -3.83 -15.54 -22.47
C HIS A 329 -4.73 -14.29 -22.36
N GLU A 330 -6.04 -14.46 -22.54
CA GLU A 330 -7.01 -13.34 -22.50
C GLU A 330 -7.30 -12.85 -21.06
N GLU A 331 -7.19 -13.75 -20.09
CA GLU A 331 -7.30 -13.41 -18.66
C GLU A 331 -6.01 -12.78 -18.13
N ASP A 332 -6.11 -11.52 -17.70
CA ASP A 332 -4.99 -10.71 -17.20
C ASP A 332 -4.17 -11.43 -16.11
N ARG A 333 -4.85 -12.02 -15.12
CA ARG A 333 -4.16 -12.70 -14.00
C ARG A 333 -3.30 -13.87 -14.45
N VAL A 334 -3.69 -14.54 -15.54
CA VAL A 334 -2.96 -15.67 -16.11
C VAL A 334 -1.77 -15.17 -16.92
N SER A 335 -1.99 -14.16 -17.78
CA SER A 335 -0.91 -13.58 -18.59
C SER A 335 0.13 -12.87 -17.75
N ASP A 336 -0.27 -12.15 -16.70
CA ASP A 336 0.61 -11.46 -15.76
C ASP A 336 1.42 -12.47 -14.94
N GLY A 337 0.78 -13.55 -14.47
CA GLY A 337 1.48 -14.64 -13.78
C GLY A 337 2.54 -15.29 -14.65
N ALA A 338 2.24 -15.54 -15.92
CA ALA A 338 3.21 -16.06 -16.87
C ALA A 338 4.34 -15.07 -17.17
N ALA A 339 4.04 -13.78 -17.28
CA ALA A 339 5.05 -12.73 -17.46
C ALA A 339 6.02 -12.66 -16.27
N ARG A 340 5.51 -12.64 -15.03
CA ARG A 340 6.33 -12.76 -13.81
C ARG A 340 7.17 -14.04 -13.81
N GLY A 341 6.61 -15.15 -14.30
CA GLY A 341 7.36 -16.40 -14.50
C GLY A 341 8.52 -16.25 -15.49
N LEU A 342 8.33 -15.55 -16.61
CA LEU A 342 9.41 -15.29 -17.58
C LEU A 342 10.53 -14.43 -17.00
N ILE A 343 10.20 -13.40 -16.20
CA ILE A 343 11.20 -12.62 -15.46
C ILE A 343 12.06 -13.53 -14.57
N SER A 344 11.43 -14.43 -13.82
CA SER A 344 12.13 -15.42 -12.99
C SER A 344 13.00 -16.36 -13.83
N PHE A 345 12.45 -16.88 -14.94
CA PHE A 345 13.14 -17.78 -15.87
C PHE A 345 14.46 -17.19 -16.41
N HIS A 346 14.43 -15.91 -16.81
CA HIS A 346 15.59 -15.18 -17.31
C HIS A 346 16.52 -14.64 -16.21
N ASN A 347 16.30 -15.01 -14.94
CA ASN A 347 17.10 -14.53 -13.80
C ASN A 347 17.03 -12.99 -13.63
N LEU A 348 15.87 -12.42 -13.90
CA LEU A 348 15.61 -10.98 -13.82
C LEU A 348 14.79 -10.60 -12.59
N LYS A 349 14.48 -11.53 -11.67
CA LYS A 349 13.79 -11.21 -10.40
C LYS A 349 14.49 -10.04 -9.68
N GLY A 350 13.70 -9.05 -9.24
CA GLY A 350 14.21 -7.84 -8.56
C GLY A 350 14.98 -6.89 -9.47
N PHE A 351 14.77 -6.92 -10.80
CA PHE A 351 15.41 -5.98 -11.71
C PHE A 351 15.00 -4.54 -11.41
N GLU A 352 13.76 -4.35 -10.98
CA GLU A 352 13.25 -3.04 -10.66
C GLU A 352 14.00 -2.44 -9.46
N GLU A 353 14.27 -3.23 -8.41
CA GLU A 353 15.10 -2.81 -7.26
C GLU A 353 16.49 -2.36 -7.71
N ARG A 354 17.13 -3.12 -8.60
CA ARG A 354 18.43 -2.73 -9.16
C ARG A 354 18.36 -1.44 -9.97
N ILE A 355 17.26 -1.19 -10.70
CA ILE A 355 17.05 0.06 -11.43
C ILE A 355 16.89 1.23 -10.46
N TRP A 356 16.06 1.10 -9.42
CA TRP A 356 15.85 2.16 -8.43
C TRP A 356 17.11 2.46 -7.64
N GLU A 357 17.88 1.45 -7.22
CA GLU A 357 19.17 1.64 -6.55
C GLU A 357 20.17 2.38 -7.44
N LYS A 358 20.20 2.04 -8.73
CA LYS A 358 21.06 2.69 -9.73
C LYS A 358 20.67 4.15 -9.92
N GLU A 359 19.38 4.44 -10.10
CA GLU A 359 18.86 5.80 -10.20
C GLU A 359 19.13 6.61 -8.92
N GLN A 360 18.94 6.03 -7.74
CA GLN A 360 19.21 6.69 -6.46
C GLN A 360 20.70 7.06 -6.31
N ALA A 361 21.59 6.16 -6.73
CA ALA A 361 23.04 6.38 -6.61
C ALA A 361 23.60 7.34 -7.66
N GLY A 362 23.09 7.32 -8.89
CA GLY A 362 23.67 8.02 -10.04
C GLY A 362 22.76 9.04 -10.73
N GLY A 363 21.51 9.19 -10.29
CA GLY A 363 20.48 9.99 -10.94
C GLY A 363 19.91 9.35 -12.21
N TRP A 364 18.91 10.01 -12.79
CA TRP A 364 18.23 9.59 -14.03
C TRP A 364 19.18 9.27 -15.20
N GLU A 365 20.23 10.09 -15.37
CA GLU A 365 21.23 9.93 -16.44
C GLU A 365 22.15 8.72 -16.25
N SER A 366 22.13 8.07 -15.08
CA SER A 366 22.87 6.82 -14.87
C SER A 366 22.17 5.62 -15.50
N LEU A 367 20.87 5.70 -15.75
CA LEU A 367 20.07 4.65 -16.37
C LEU A 367 20.36 4.56 -17.86
N THR A 368 20.30 3.34 -18.42
CA THR A 368 20.29 3.17 -19.88
C THR A 368 19.01 3.75 -20.47
N LYS A 369 18.97 3.98 -21.78
CA LYS A 369 17.75 4.49 -22.44
C LYS A 369 16.57 3.56 -22.25
N GLU A 370 16.83 2.26 -22.27
CA GLU A 370 15.83 1.22 -22.10
C GLU A 370 15.32 1.20 -20.64
N GLN A 371 16.21 1.34 -19.65
CA GLN A 371 15.83 1.49 -18.25
C GLN A 371 14.98 2.76 -18.02
N GLN A 372 15.37 3.88 -18.63
CA GLN A 372 14.59 5.14 -18.59
C GLN A 372 13.20 4.97 -19.21
N MET A 373 13.09 4.29 -20.36
CA MET A 373 11.80 3.98 -21.00
C MET A 373 10.93 3.11 -20.10
N TYR A 374 11.50 2.07 -19.49
CA TYR A 374 10.78 1.23 -18.52
C TYR A 374 10.23 2.05 -17.35
N VAL A 375 11.09 2.83 -16.69
CA VAL A 375 10.71 3.64 -15.52
C VAL A 375 9.67 4.70 -15.90
N ALA A 376 9.80 5.34 -17.05
CA ALA A 376 8.84 6.36 -17.50
C ALA A 376 7.45 5.78 -17.80
N VAL A 377 7.38 4.59 -18.40
CA VAL A 377 6.10 3.88 -18.64
C VAL A 377 5.51 3.37 -17.32
N PHE A 378 6.33 2.83 -16.42
CA PHE A 378 5.89 2.43 -15.08
C PHE A 378 5.22 3.59 -14.32
N TRP A 379 5.85 4.77 -14.31
CA TRP A 379 5.29 5.94 -13.63
C TRP A 379 4.07 6.52 -14.36
N LEU A 380 4.03 6.49 -15.69
CA LEU A 380 2.82 6.84 -16.43
C LEU A 380 1.64 5.97 -15.99
N ASP A 381 1.82 4.65 -16.01
CA ASP A 381 0.76 3.73 -15.64
C ASP A 381 0.35 3.88 -14.18
N SER A 382 1.31 4.01 -13.26
CA SER A 382 1.06 4.17 -11.82
C SER A 382 0.27 5.45 -11.51
N GLU A 383 0.66 6.58 -12.11
CA GLU A 383 0.00 7.87 -11.88
C GLU A 383 -1.40 7.91 -12.49
N VAL A 384 -1.57 7.35 -13.70
CA VAL A 384 -2.88 7.31 -14.36
C VAL A 384 -3.83 6.40 -13.57
N ASN A 385 -3.39 5.22 -13.12
CA ASN A 385 -4.24 4.35 -12.29
C ASN A 385 -4.56 4.94 -10.91
N ASN A 386 -3.71 5.86 -10.40
CA ASN A 386 -3.94 6.51 -9.11
C ASN A 386 -4.85 7.76 -9.21
N GLY A 387 -4.73 8.59 -10.26
CA GLY A 387 -5.51 9.82 -10.37
C GLY A 387 -5.76 10.33 -11.79
N GLY A 388 -5.63 9.46 -12.80
CA GLY A 388 -5.80 9.80 -14.21
C GLY A 388 -4.62 10.56 -14.81
N HIS A 389 -4.71 10.87 -16.11
CA HIS A 389 -3.65 11.58 -16.82
C HIS A 389 -3.39 12.99 -16.26
N SER A 390 -4.41 13.61 -15.65
CA SER A 390 -4.23 14.91 -14.99
C SER A 390 -3.21 14.82 -13.83
N GLN A 391 -3.24 13.72 -13.06
CA GLN A 391 -2.26 13.48 -11.99
C GLN A 391 -0.86 13.24 -12.53
N TYR A 392 -0.75 12.43 -13.60
CA TYR A 392 0.53 12.21 -14.27
C TYR A 392 1.21 13.52 -14.70
N PHE A 393 0.47 14.43 -15.34
CA PHE A 393 1.02 15.72 -15.76
C PHE A 393 1.18 16.72 -14.61
N PHE A 394 0.45 16.59 -13.51
CA PHE A 394 0.63 17.45 -12.33
C PHE A 394 1.87 17.07 -11.51
N ASN A 395 2.20 15.78 -11.46
CA ASN A 395 3.33 15.24 -10.72
C ASN A 395 4.65 15.27 -11.52
N SER A 396 5.76 14.98 -10.82
CA SER A 396 7.11 14.96 -11.42
C SER A 396 7.29 13.87 -12.47
N ALA A 397 6.49 12.80 -12.43
CA ALA A 397 6.46 11.78 -13.48
C ALA A 397 6.26 12.37 -14.89
N GLY A 398 5.44 13.44 -14.98
CA GLY A 398 5.18 14.16 -16.23
C GLY A 398 6.41 14.87 -16.81
N ASP A 399 7.52 15.03 -16.08
CA ASP A 399 8.76 15.62 -16.61
C ASP A 399 9.31 14.75 -17.76
N ASN A 400 9.06 13.44 -17.69
CA ASN A 400 9.57 12.43 -18.61
C ASN A 400 8.54 11.97 -19.65
N TRP A 401 7.53 12.80 -19.99
CA TRP A 401 6.44 12.38 -20.89
C TRP A 401 6.91 11.95 -22.29
N GLN A 402 8.03 12.48 -22.80
CA GLN A 402 8.58 12.06 -24.09
C GLN A 402 9.16 10.66 -23.97
N THR A 403 9.90 10.39 -22.90
CA THR A 403 10.46 9.07 -22.61
C THR A 403 9.36 8.03 -22.38
N ALA A 404 8.26 8.41 -21.72
CA ALA A 404 7.10 7.54 -21.57
C ALA A 404 6.44 7.23 -22.93
N LEU A 405 6.29 8.24 -23.80
CA LEU A 405 5.76 8.05 -25.16
C LEU A 405 6.64 7.13 -26.00
N ASP A 406 7.96 7.35 -25.98
CA ASP A 406 8.94 6.52 -26.67
C ASP A 406 8.96 5.10 -26.09
N GLY A 407 8.83 4.96 -24.77
CA GLY A 407 8.73 3.68 -24.08
C GLY A 407 7.49 2.90 -24.47
N LEU A 408 6.30 3.52 -24.48
CA LEU A 408 5.06 2.88 -24.94
C LEU A 408 5.22 2.34 -26.36
N LYS A 409 5.84 3.13 -27.23
CA LYS A 409 6.12 2.74 -28.63
C LYS A 409 7.14 1.60 -28.70
N ALA A 410 8.23 1.66 -27.93
CA ALA A 410 9.30 0.66 -27.94
C ALA A 410 8.82 -0.68 -27.38
N MET A 411 7.97 -0.66 -26.35
CA MET A 411 7.33 -1.86 -25.79
C MET A 411 6.25 -2.44 -26.69
N GLY A 412 5.76 -1.67 -27.67
CA GLY A 412 4.80 -2.14 -28.68
C GLY A 412 3.33 -1.91 -28.33
N PHE A 413 3.02 -1.06 -27.36
CA PHE A 413 1.64 -0.65 -27.06
C PHE A 413 1.02 0.08 -28.26
N LYS A 414 -0.28 -0.13 -28.45
CA LYS A 414 -1.10 0.48 -29.50
C LYS A 414 -2.27 1.26 -28.92
N GLU A 415 -3.05 0.63 -28.04
CA GLU A 415 -4.21 1.27 -27.41
C GLU A 415 -3.74 2.35 -26.45
N ARG A 416 -2.87 1.99 -25.49
CA ARG A 416 -2.32 2.94 -24.50
C ARG A 416 -1.51 4.05 -25.15
N LEU A 417 -0.75 3.72 -26.18
CA LEU A 417 0.01 4.70 -26.98
C LEU A 417 -0.94 5.70 -27.67
N GLY A 418 -2.01 5.22 -28.31
CA GLY A 418 -3.00 6.07 -28.97
C GLY A 418 -3.74 6.98 -28.00
N ILE A 419 -4.11 6.45 -26.83
CA ILE A 419 -4.73 7.22 -25.74
C ILE A 419 -3.80 8.32 -25.25
N PHE A 420 -2.56 7.97 -24.90
CA PHE A 420 -1.59 8.94 -24.40
C PHE A 420 -1.28 10.03 -25.44
N GLN A 421 -1.15 9.66 -26.71
CA GLN A 421 -0.98 10.61 -27.81
C GLN A 421 -2.18 11.57 -27.93
N GLY A 422 -3.41 11.07 -27.77
CA GLY A 422 -4.63 11.88 -27.76
C GLY A 422 -4.66 12.89 -26.61
N VAL A 423 -4.21 12.50 -25.41
CA VAL A 423 -4.08 13.43 -24.28
C VAL A 423 -3.02 14.50 -24.58
N LEU A 424 -1.86 14.11 -25.15
CA LEU A 424 -0.82 15.05 -25.55
C LEU A 424 -1.28 16.05 -26.62
N ASP A 425 -2.29 15.71 -27.42
CA ASP A 425 -2.85 16.62 -28.43
C ASP A 425 -3.74 17.71 -27.81
N LEU A 426 -4.28 17.50 -26.60
CA LEU A 426 -5.01 18.55 -25.85
C LEU A 426 -4.10 19.73 -25.46
N PHE A 427 -2.79 19.50 -25.34
CA PHE A 427 -1.80 20.55 -25.08
C PHE A 427 -1.42 21.36 -26.33
N GLY A 428 -1.91 20.95 -27.51
CA GLY A 428 -1.59 21.56 -28.81
C GLY A 428 -0.11 21.41 -29.20
N ASP A 429 0.33 22.23 -30.17
CA ASP A 429 1.67 22.15 -30.76
C ASP A 429 2.81 22.36 -29.76
N LYS A 430 2.55 23.07 -28.66
CA LYS A 430 3.55 23.32 -27.62
C LYS A 430 3.90 22.07 -26.83
N LYS A 431 3.00 21.08 -26.79
CA LYS A 431 3.07 19.88 -25.93
C LYS A 431 3.26 20.24 -24.44
N PRO A 432 3.21 19.28 -23.50
CA PRO A 432 3.42 19.60 -22.09
C PRO A 432 4.85 20.11 -21.82
N LEU A 433 4.99 21.14 -21.00
CA LEU A 433 6.30 21.65 -20.57
C LEU A 433 7.01 20.65 -19.63
N THR A 434 8.33 20.53 -19.72
CA THR A 434 9.11 19.65 -18.83
C THR A 434 9.24 20.20 -17.42
N ASP A 435 9.29 21.53 -17.25
CA ASP A 435 9.33 22.17 -15.94
C ASP A 435 7.99 22.00 -15.23
N ARG A 436 7.99 21.31 -14.07
CA ARG A 436 6.76 20.95 -13.35
C ARG A 436 5.88 22.15 -13.02
N GLY A 437 6.44 23.24 -12.47
CA GLY A 437 5.65 24.41 -12.09
C GLY A 437 4.97 25.06 -13.30
N LYS A 438 5.73 25.26 -14.39
CA LYS A 438 5.16 25.79 -15.64
C LYS A 438 4.17 24.81 -16.29
N ARG A 439 4.38 23.51 -16.14
CA ARG A 439 3.45 22.48 -16.63
C ARG A 439 2.16 22.48 -15.83
N GLN A 440 2.18 22.71 -14.52
CA GLN A 440 0.99 22.86 -13.70
C GLN A 440 0.16 24.08 -14.15
N ASP A 441 0.80 25.22 -14.39
CA ASP A 441 0.14 26.41 -14.95
C ASP A 441 -0.43 26.15 -16.35
N GLN A 442 0.28 25.38 -17.18
CA GLN A 442 -0.22 24.99 -18.50
C GLN A 442 -1.41 24.01 -18.39
N LEU A 443 -1.29 23.02 -17.51
CA LEU A 443 -2.27 21.98 -17.27
C LEU A 443 -3.56 22.56 -16.72
N SER A 444 -3.51 23.55 -15.83
CA SER A 444 -4.72 24.20 -15.29
C SER A 444 -5.60 24.79 -16.39
N VAL A 445 -4.99 25.45 -17.38
CA VAL A 445 -5.68 26.02 -18.54
C VAL A 445 -6.19 24.93 -19.50
N VAL A 446 -5.40 23.90 -19.75
CA VAL A 446 -5.75 22.79 -20.67
C VAL A 446 -6.88 21.95 -20.07
N TYR A 447 -6.72 21.52 -18.82
CA TYR A 447 -7.67 20.68 -18.11
C TYR A 447 -9.02 21.39 -17.93
N SER A 448 -9.02 22.67 -17.52
CA SER A 448 -10.27 23.45 -17.40
C SER A 448 -11.08 23.55 -18.71
N LYS A 449 -10.44 23.40 -19.87
CA LYS A 449 -11.10 23.43 -21.18
C LYS A 449 -11.48 22.04 -21.70
N HIS A 450 -10.84 21.00 -21.20
CA HIS A 450 -10.89 19.65 -21.77
C HIS A 450 -11.16 18.57 -20.73
N GLU A 451 -11.75 18.91 -19.58
CA GLU A 451 -11.99 17.97 -18.46
C GLU A 451 -12.73 16.70 -18.92
N GLU A 452 -13.82 16.83 -19.67
CA GLU A 452 -14.55 15.68 -20.21
C GLU A 452 -13.70 14.80 -21.15
N ALA A 453 -12.76 15.40 -21.88
CA ALA A 453 -11.85 14.64 -22.75
C ALA A 453 -10.82 13.87 -21.92
N PHE A 454 -10.28 14.46 -20.84
CA PHE A 454 -9.44 13.73 -19.89
C PHE A 454 -10.18 12.53 -19.30
N ASP A 455 -11.43 12.70 -18.85
CA ASP A 455 -12.24 11.60 -18.32
C ASP A 455 -12.46 10.48 -19.34
N GLN A 456 -12.65 10.83 -20.61
CA GLN A 456 -12.78 9.85 -21.69
C GLN A 456 -11.48 9.09 -21.93
N PHE A 457 -10.33 9.77 -21.93
CA PHE A 457 -9.02 9.12 -22.08
C PHE A 457 -8.67 8.26 -20.88
N ASP A 458 -8.92 8.72 -19.66
CA ASP A 458 -8.74 7.95 -18.43
C ASP A 458 -9.59 6.68 -18.46
N SER A 459 -10.88 6.82 -18.79
CA SER A 459 -11.81 5.69 -18.91
C SER A 459 -11.40 4.70 -20.00
N ALA A 460 -10.85 5.19 -21.12
CA ALA A 460 -10.32 4.33 -22.17
C ALA A 460 -9.04 3.61 -21.71
N TYR A 461 -8.18 4.31 -20.97
CA TYR A 461 -6.94 3.74 -20.43
C TYR A 461 -7.25 2.60 -19.45
N TYR A 462 -8.21 2.78 -18.54
CA TYR A 462 -8.60 1.71 -17.59
C TYR A 462 -9.22 0.48 -18.26
N LYS A 463 -9.75 0.64 -19.47
CA LYS A 463 -10.39 -0.44 -20.25
C LYS A 463 -9.46 -1.06 -21.31
N ALA A 464 -8.27 -0.52 -21.50
CA ALA A 464 -7.36 -1.00 -22.52
C ALA A 464 -6.95 -2.45 -22.21
N SER A 465 -6.99 -3.30 -23.24
CA SER A 465 -6.74 -4.75 -23.10
C SER A 465 -5.25 -5.10 -22.98
N GLU A 466 -4.37 -4.11 -23.17
CA GLU A 466 -2.93 -4.26 -23.10
C GLU A 466 -2.47 -4.30 -21.63
N SER A 467 -2.09 -5.48 -21.15
CA SER A 467 -1.41 -5.66 -19.85
C SER A 467 -0.04 -4.99 -19.85
N VAL A 468 0.16 -4.04 -18.93
CA VAL A 468 1.45 -3.35 -18.76
C VAL A 468 2.52 -4.32 -18.29
N GLU A 469 2.17 -5.28 -17.44
CA GLU A 469 3.06 -6.33 -16.94
C GLU A 469 3.64 -7.16 -18.09
N VAL A 470 2.79 -7.63 -19.02
CA VAL A 470 3.21 -8.49 -20.13
C VAL A 470 4.11 -7.75 -21.12
N PHE A 471 3.74 -6.53 -21.50
CA PHE A 471 4.49 -5.76 -22.49
C PHE A 471 5.82 -5.26 -21.92
N SER A 472 5.82 -4.78 -20.68
CA SER A 472 7.04 -4.35 -20.00
C SER A 472 7.99 -5.54 -19.74
N THR A 473 7.47 -6.71 -19.35
CA THR A 473 8.27 -7.94 -19.20
C THR A 473 9.02 -8.30 -20.47
N ARG A 474 8.34 -8.33 -21.62
CA ARG A 474 8.98 -8.64 -22.91
C ARG A 474 10.10 -7.66 -23.23
N PHE A 475 9.86 -6.38 -22.98
CA PHE A 475 10.85 -5.33 -23.20
C PHE A 475 12.06 -5.49 -22.27
N VAL A 476 11.83 -5.77 -21.00
CA VAL A 476 12.90 -6.00 -20.00
C VAL A 476 13.76 -7.20 -20.39
N ILE A 477 13.15 -8.33 -20.78
CA ILE A 477 13.88 -9.54 -21.22
C ILE A 477 14.73 -9.25 -22.46
N GLN A 478 14.19 -8.52 -23.44
CA GLN A 478 14.89 -8.20 -24.69
C GLN A 478 16.08 -7.24 -24.51
N ASN A 479 16.07 -6.46 -23.43
CA ASN A 479 17.04 -5.40 -23.17
C ASN A 479 17.79 -5.60 -21.83
N ALA A 480 17.84 -6.85 -21.34
CA ALA A 480 18.58 -7.18 -20.14
C ALA A 480 20.09 -6.93 -20.33
N ASP A 481 20.66 -6.06 -19.50
CA ASP A 481 22.08 -5.67 -19.49
C ASP A 481 22.88 -6.27 -18.32
#